data_AF-A0A933ASK8-F1
#
_entry.id   AF-A0A933ASK8-F1
#
_cell.length_a   1.000
_cell.length_b   1.000
_cell.length_c   1.000
_cell.angle_alpha   90.00
_cell.angle_beta   90.00
_cell.angle_gamma   90.00
#
_symmetry.space_group_name_H-M   'P 1'
#
loop_
_entity.id
_entity.type
_entity.pdbx_description
1 polymer ?
#
loop_
_entity_poly.entity_id
_entity_poly.type
_entity_poly.pdbx_seq_one_letter_code
_entity_poly.pdbx_strand_id
1 'polypeptide(L)'
;MAKLPAITGKQLIRLLTCDGWEERGQRTHGIALRKFCSDGRTRITVVPNKKVPLPEGTIHDILGRDQTNIGHSGLVELIQKYGLR
;
A
#
# COMPACT_ATOMS: atom_id res chain seq x y z
N MET A 1 -7.72 2.86 19.45
CA MET A 1 -7.28 2.54 18.07
C MET A 1 -5.99 1.76 18.17
N ALA A 2 -5.86 0.63 17.45
CA ALA A 2 -4.60 -0.11 17.41
C ALA A 2 -3.56 0.71 16.64
N LYS A 3 -2.31 0.71 17.11
CA LYS A 3 -1.22 1.45 16.46
C LYS A 3 -0.90 0.81 15.12
N LEU A 4 -0.87 1.61 14.04
CA LEU A 4 -0.46 1.13 12.73
C LEU A 4 0.95 0.53 12.82
N PRO A 5 1.19 -0.66 12.20
CA PRO A 5 2.51 -1.25 12.20
C PRO A 5 3.48 -0.32 11.44
N ALA A 6 4.67 -0.14 12.00
CA ALA A 6 5.73 0.61 11.32
C ALA A 6 6.18 -0.17 10.08
N ILE A 7 5.83 0.31 8.89
CA ILE A 7 6.20 -0.30 7.61
C ILE A 7 6.95 0.68 6.72
N THR A 8 7.92 0.17 5.99
CA THR A 8 8.63 0.93 4.96
C THR A 8 7.84 0.95 3.66
N GLY A 9 8.20 1.88 2.77
CA GLY A 9 7.64 1.93 1.42
C GLY A 9 7.82 0.65 0.63
N LYS A 10 9.00 0.04 0.71
CA LYS A 10 9.30 -1.23 0.04
C LYS A 10 8.42 -2.37 0.52
N GLN A 11 8.20 -2.46 1.83
CA GLN A 11 7.31 -3.46 2.40
C GLN A 11 5.86 -3.24 1.94
N LEU A 12 5.38 -2.00 1.95
CA LEU A 12 4.02 -1.70 1.48
C LEU A 12 3.83 -2.00 -0.01
N ILE A 13 4.79 -1.63 -0.86
CA ILE A 13 4.79 -1.96 -2.29
C ILE A 13 4.67 -3.47 -2.47
N ARG A 14 5.53 -4.24 -1.79
CA ARG A 14 5.51 -5.71 -1.86
C ARG A 14 4.17 -6.29 -1.44
N LEU A 15 3.61 -5.85 -0.31
CA LEU A 15 2.33 -6.34 0.19
C LEU A 15 1.21 -6.10 -0.84
N LEU A 16 1.18 -4.91 -1.44
CA LEU A 16 0.22 -4.58 -2.50
C LEU A 16 0.47 -5.41 -3.76
N THR A 17 1.72 -5.61 -4.18
CA THR A 17 2.03 -6.48 -5.32
C THR A 17 1.59 -7.93 -5.08
N CYS A 18 1.78 -8.47 -3.87
CA CYS A 18 1.26 -9.78 -3.48
C CYS A 18 -0.27 -9.83 -3.42
N ASP A 19 -0.94 -8.70 -3.20
CA ASP A 19 -2.38 -8.54 -3.31
C ASP A 19 -2.86 -8.40 -4.77
N GLY A 20 -1.96 -8.45 -5.75
CA GLY A 20 -2.31 -8.35 -7.18
C GLY A 20 -2.34 -6.92 -7.71
N TRP A 21 -1.67 -5.98 -7.04
CA TRP A 21 -1.34 -4.68 -7.64
C TRP A 21 -0.16 -4.82 -8.61
N GLU A 22 -0.21 -4.10 -9.72
CA GLU A 22 0.82 -4.08 -10.75
C GLU A 22 1.68 -2.83 -10.63
N GLU A 23 3.01 -2.99 -10.66
CA GLU A 23 3.94 -1.87 -10.76
C GLU A 23 3.88 -1.22 -12.15
N ARG A 24 3.60 0.08 -12.20
CA ARG A 24 3.56 0.89 -13.43
C ARG A 24 4.81 1.75 -13.62
N GLY A 25 5.79 1.60 -12.73
CA GLY A 25 7.10 2.26 -12.80
C GLY A 25 7.29 3.39 -11.78
N GLN A 26 8.50 3.94 -11.80
CA GLN A 26 8.93 4.98 -10.88
C GLN A 26 8.30 6.34 -11.22
N ARG A 27 8.03 7.12 -10.17
CA ARG A 27 7.57 8.52 -10.19
C ARG A 27 8.47 9.34 -9.27
N THR A 28 8.37 10.66 -9.35
CA THR A 28 9.16 11.61 -8.54
C THR A 28 9.12 11.29 -7.04
N HIS A 29 7.99 10.82 -6.53
CA HIS A 29 7.77 10.61 -5.10
C HIS A 29 7.67 9.14 -4.68
N GLY A 30 7.82 8.17 -5.59
CA GLY A 30 7.62 6.76 -5.25
C GLY A 30 7.44 5.83 -6.45
N ILE A 31 6.87 4.64 -6.20
CA ILE A 31 6.47 3.70 -7.24
C ILE A 31 4.96 3.80 -7.44
N ALA A 32 4.53 3.92 -8.70
CA ALA A 32 3.12 3.89 -9.05
C ALA A 32 2.64 2.43 -9.14
N LEU A 33 1.54 2.14 -8.46
CA LEU A 33 0.86 0.85 -8.45
C LEU A 33 -0.54 1.00 -9.04
N ARG A 34 -1.01 -0.01 -9.76
CA ARG A 34 -2.35 -0.08 -10.34
C ARG A 34 -3.02 -1.40 -10.01
N LYS A 35 -4.32 -1.39 -9.69
CA LYS A 35 -5.11 -2.61 -9.60
C LYS A 35 -6.49 -2.39 -10.22
N PHE A 36 -6.97 -3.42 -10.92
CA PHE A 36 -8.37 -3.50 -11.32
C PHE A 36 -9.16 -4.11 -10.16
N CYS A 37 -10.07 -3.34 -9.58
CA CYS A 37 -10.84 -3.73 -8.41
C CYS A 37 -12.14 -4.43 -8.82
N SER A 38 -12.68 -5.24 -7.90
CA SER A 38 -13.93 -5.97 -8.10
C SER A 38 -15.16 -5.07 -8.27
N ASP A 39 -15.07 -3.81 -7.84
CA ASP A 39 -16.07 -2.76 -8.08
C ASP A 39 -16.06 -2.24 -9.53
N GLY A 40 -15.26 -2.85 -10.41
CA GLY A 40 -15.11 -2.47 -11.81
C GLY A 40 -14.22 -1.24 -12.03
N ARG A 41 -13.63 -0.67 -10.98
CA ARG A 41 -12.79 0.52 -11.07
C ARG A 41 -11.32 0.16 -11.14
N THR A 42 -10.58 0.91 -11.96
CA THR A 42 -9.12 0.92 -11.87
C THR A 42 -8.71 1.91 -10.79
N ARG A 43 -7.90 1.44 -9.84
CA ARG A 43 -7.28 2.29 -8.81
C ARG A 43 -5.80 2.44 -9.06
N ILE A 44 -5.29 3.62 -8.77
CA ILE A 44 -3.87 3.95 -8.91
C ILE A 44 -3.43 4.61 -7.62
N THR A 45 -2.29 4.18 -7.10
CA THR A 45 -1.66 4.80 -5.94
C THR A 45 -0.16 4.97 -6.16
N VAL A 46 0.45 5.93 -5.47
CA VAL A 46 1.90 6.14 -5.49
C VAL A 46 2.43 5.91 -4.09
N VAL A 47 3.26 4.88 -3.93
CA VAL A 47 3.85 4.53 -2.63
C VAL A 47 5.28 5.05 -2.56
N PRO A 48 5.62 5.90 -1.57
CA PRO A 48 6.98 6.40 -1.44
C PRO A 48 7.98 5.27 -1.20
N ASN A 49 8.97 5.10 -2.07
CA ASN A 49 9.97 4.05 -1.97
C ASN A 49 11.15 4.47 -1.07
N LYS A 50 10.86 4.67 0.22
CA LYS A 50 11.85 5.05 1.24
C LYS A 50 12.26 3.84 2.09
N LYS A 51 13.52 3.83 2.55
CA LYS A 51 14.07 2.84 3.48
C LYS A 51 13.62 3.05 4.94
N VAL A 52 13.20 4.27 5.26
CA VAL A 52 12.63 4.60 6.58
C VAL A 52 11.15 4.21 6.64
N PRO A 53 10.60 3.92 7.83
CA PRO A 53 9.17 3.73 8.01
C PRO A 53 8.39 4.94 7.48
N LEU A 54 7.26 4.66 6.83
CA LEU A 54 6.36 5.71 6.37
C LEU A 54 5.66 6.36 7.58
N PRO A 55 5.44 7.69 7.56
CA PRO A 55 4.59 8.34 8.55
C PRO A 55 3.20 7.74 8.56
N GLU A 56 2.57 7.71 9.75
CA GLU A 56 1.24 7.12 9.93
C GLU A 56 0.19 7.74 9.01
N GLY A 57 0.19 9.08 8.87
CA GLY A 57 -0.70 9.78 7.95
C GLY A 57 -0.52 9.37 6.49
N THR A 58 0.74 9.18 6.04
CA THR A 58 1.02 8.69 4.69
C THR A 58 0.50 7.28 4.46
N ILE A 59 0.64 6.40 5.44
CA ILE A 59 0.06 5.05 5.37
C ILE A 59 -1.46 5.17 5.28
N HIS A 60 -2.09 5.94 6.16
CA HIS A 60 -3.53 6.13 6.19
C HIS A 60 -4.08 6.64 4.84
N ASP A 61 -3.42 7.62 4.23
CA ASP A 61 -3.81 8.18 2.94
C ASP A 61 -3.75 7.12 1.83
N ILE A 62 -2.68 6.31 1.79
CA ILE A 62 -2.52 5.23 0.80
C ILE A 62 -3.57 4.12 1.01
N LEU A 63 -3.87 3.77 2.27
CA LEU A 63 -4.87 2.75 2.62
C LEU A 63 -6.31 3.25 2.42
N GLY A 64 -6.49 4.56 2.30
CA GLY A 64 -7.77 5.24 2.24
C GLY A 64 -8.63 4.86 1.04
N ARG A 65 -9.90 5.24 1.13
CA ARG A 65 -10.96 4.90 0.18
C ARG A 65 -10.66 5.31 -1.26
N ASP A 66 -9.93 6.40 -1.48
CA ASP A 66 -9.69 6.92 -2.83
C ASP A 66 -8.45 6.30 -3.50
N GLN A 67 -7.55 5.71 -2.69
CA GLN A 67 -6.30 5.13 -3.15
C GLN A 67 -6.43 3.62 -3.30
N THR A 68 -6.18 2.85 -2.22
CA THR A 68 -6.24 1.38 -2.27
C THR A 68 -7.55 0.80 -1.76
N ASN A 69 -8.29 1.55 -0.94
CA ASN A 69 -9.56 1.12 -0.33
C ASN A 69 -9.46 -0.18 0.50
N ILE A 70 -8.29 -0.49 1.07
CA ILE A 70 -8.10 -1.67 1.93
C ILE A 70 -8.21 -1.33 3.41
N GLY A 71 -7.97 -0.06 3.78
CA GLY A 71 -8.04 0.41 5.15
C GLY A 71 -7.02 -0.26 6.09
N HIS A 72 -7.15 0.03 7.39
CA HIS A 72 -6.27 -0.53 8.42
C HIS A 72 -6.38 -2.05 8.52
N SER A 73 -7.61 -2.60 8.52
CA SER A 73 -7.84 -4.04 8.61
C SER A 73 -7.21 -4.77 7.44
N GLY A 74 -7.39 -4.27 6.21
CA GLY A 74 -6.76 -4.86 5.03
C GLY A 74 -5.24 -4.87 5.10
N LEU A 75 -4.61 -3.80 5.62
CA LEU A 75 -3.15 -3.82 5.84
C LEU A 75 -2.73 -4.92 6.82
N VAL A 76 -3.45 -5.07 7.94
CA VAL A 76 -3.14 -6.10 8.94
C VAL A 76 -3.31 -7.50 8.35
N GLU A 77 -4.35 -7.74 7.56
CA GLU A 77 -4.59 -9.00 6.86
C GLU A 77 -3.47 -9.32 5.86
N LEU A 78 -3.02 -8.33 5.08
CA LEU A 78 -1.91 -8.50 4.15
C LEU A 78 -0.61 -8.85 4.89
N ILE A 79 -0.34 -8.19 6.03
CA ILE A 79 0.83 -8.47 6.87
C ILE A 79 0.74 -9.88 7.45
N GLN A 80 -0.41 -10.30 7.95
CA GLN A 80 -0.60 -11.65 8.49
C GLN A 80 -0.42 -12.72 7.40
N LYS A 81 -0.91 -12.44 6.18
CA LYS A 81 -0.87 -13.38 5.06
C LYS A 81 0.52 -13.52 4.43
N TYR A 82 1.24 -12.41 4.26
CA TYR A 82 2.49 -12.38 3.49
C TYR A 82 3.74 -12.10 4.32
N GLY A 83 3.58 -11.61 5.55
CA GLY A 83 4.65 -11.21 6.45
C GLY A 83 5.32 -9.88 6.06
N LEU A 84 6.10 -9.35 7.00
CA LEU A 84 7.01 -8.23 6.75
C LEU A 84 8.41 -8.79 6.54
N ARG A 85 8.92 -8.74 5.31
CA ARG A 85 10.26 -9.16 4.93
C ARG A 85 10.93 -8.10 4.08
#